data_AF-A0A8T0SEX3-F1
#
_entry.id   AF-A0A8T0SEX3-F1
#
_cell.length_a   1.000
_cell.length_b   1.000
_cell.length_c   1.000
_cell.angle_alpha   90.00
_cell.angle_beta   90.00
_cell.angle_gamma   90.00
#
_symmetry.space_group_name_H-M   'P 1'
#
loop_
_entity.id
_entity.type
_entity.pdbx_description
1 polymer ?
#
loop_
_entity_poly.entity_id
_entity_poly.type
_entity_poly.pdbx_seq_one_letter_code
_entity_poly.pdbx_strand_id
1 'polypeptide(L)'
;MFGYVFNFADAAAFTPVTPASITPSVRRLPGGGRNLCALDSRHGRVLFRKKRPWENKSPWENKCSLLVWDAVAGKKQEVRLPEMFSAPEKFSVHDWSACILCNAPDCDHIDCGGGPYNIVLVGTTYDVKYTYGFVYSSVTLAWTATAVLDASAQERCHRGDVISIRPSTVVGGCIYFRTRGTSIIRYQFDGSAAERLSFIELPNYDARGAVLVPAGGRLQFAALRKRNDERVRLRELLIDSDGAPQWIRLEQFVLPVPCIQIAGFVEEPPCLILGTKDEGTICMNMETFKWDKLPKANGDVLPIMSFYPPLSAGTPREPDEDSPEEEVSRFRMFSRSVLRRTADK
;
A
#
# COMPACT_ATOMS: atom_id res chain seq x y z
N MET A 1 6.37 -3.92 -13.74
CA MET A 1 5.13 -4.41 -13.09
C MET A 1 5.01 -5.92 -13.32
N PHE A 2 4.70 -6.73 -12.30
CA PHE A 2 4.55 -8.20 -12.42
C PHE A 2 3.15 -8.63 -12.88
N GLY A 3 2.12 -7.85 -12.56
CA GLY A 3 0.73 -8.19 -12.83
C GLY A 3 -0.23 -7.35 -12.01
N TYR A 4 -1.48 -7.77 -12.00
CA TYR A 4 -2.56 -7.14 -11.25
C TYR A 4 -3.26 -8.20 -10.40
N VAL A 5 -3.60 -7.84 -9.16
CA VAL A 5 -4.55 -8.60 -8.34
C VAL A 5 -5.90 -7.89 -8.37
N PHE A 6 -6.93 -8.68 -8.62
CA PHE A 6 -8.32 -8.22 -8.64
C PHE A 6 -9.05 -8.81 -7.45
N ASN A 7 -9.71 -7.95 -6.67
CA ASN A 7 -10.60 -8.37 -5.59
C ASN A 7 -12.04 -8.48 -6.10
N PHE A 8 -12.66 -9.64 -5.94
CA PHE A 8 -14.06 -9.85 -6.29
C PHE A 8 -14.77 -10.62 -5.18
N ALA A 9 -15.72 -9.96 -4.49
CA ALA A 9 -16.48 -10.51 -3.37
C ALA A 9 -15.56 -11.13 -2.28
N ASP A 10 -15.41 -12.45 -2.29
CA ASP A 10 -14.61 -13.24 -1.35
C ASP A 10 -13.45 -13.99 -2.02
N ALA A 11 -13.01 -13.53 -3.19
CA ALA A 11 -11.90 -14.11 -3.91
C ALA A 11 -10.96 -13.04 -4.49
N ALA A 12 -9.73 -13.46 -4.74
CA ALA A 12 -8.75 -12.71 -5.50
C ALA A 12 -8.38 -13.46 -6.77
N ALA A 13 -8.07 -12.72 -7.84
CA ALA A 13 -7.52 -13.27 -9.08
C ALA A 13 -6.22 -12.54 -9.43
N PHE A 14 -5.22 -13.26 -9.92
CA PHE A 14 -3.96 -12.67 -10.37
C PHE A 14 -3.84 -12.78 -11.89
N THR A 15 -3.59 -11.65 -12.54
CA THR A 15 -3.27 -11.63 -13.97
C THR A 15 -1.87 -11.06 -14.17
N PRO A 16 -0.91 -11.87 -14.65
CA PRO A 16 0.45 -11.41 -14.87
C PRO A 16 0.53 -10.44 -16.06
N VAL A 17 1.40 -9.42 -15.96
CA VAL A 17 1.84 -8.62 -17.10
C VAL A 17 3.07 -9.34 -17.67
N THR A 18 2.98 -9.88 -18.87
CA THR A 18 4.09 -10.65 -19.49
C THR A 18 5.35 -9.80 -19.66
N PRO A 19 6.52 -10.34 -19.27
CA PRO A 19 7.44 -10.92 -20.25
C PRO A 19 7.89 -12.35 -19.89
N ALA A 20 8.66 -12.98 -20.79
CA ALA A 20 9.14 -14.37 -20.76
C ALA A 20 9.95 -14.81 -19.51
N SER A 21 10.15 -13.96 -18.51
CA SER A 21 11.00 -14.18 -17.33
C SER A 21 10.30 -14.81 -16.12
N ILE A 22 8.97 -14.98 -16.13
CA ILE A 22 8.24 -15.57 -14.99
C ILE A 22 7.86 -17.02 -15.29
N THR A 23 8.49 -17.96 -14.59
CA THR A 23 8.19 -19.40 -14.67
C THR A 23 6.70 -19.68 -14.42
N PRO A 24 6.04 -20.54 -15.23
CA PRO A 24 4.61 -20.83 -15.14
C PRO A 24 4.09 -21.30 -13.76
N SER A 25 4.95 -21.89 -12.93
CA SER A 25 4.65 -22.37 -11.58
C SER A 25 4.28 -21.24 -10.58
N VAL A 26 4.65 -19.99 -10.88
CA VAL A 26 4.43 -18.81 -10.02
C VAL A 26 3.06 -18.14 -10.30
N ARG A 27 2.29 -18.64 -11.27
CA ARG A 27 1.09 -17.95 -11.79
C ARG A 27 -0.23 -18.21 -11.07
N ARG A 28 -0.25 -18.95 -9.95
CA ARG A 28 -1.49 -19.24 -9.23
C ARG A 28 -1.47 -18.69 -7.82
N LEU A 29 -2.49 -17.88 -7.51
CA LEU A 29 -2.73 -17.45 -6.14
C LEU A 29 -2.87 -18.67 -5.21
N PRO A 30 -2.44 -18.54 -3.95
CA PRO A 30 -2.63 -19.59 -2.96
C PRO A 30 -4.09 -20.04 -2.89
N GLY A 31 -4.33 -21.36 -3.00
CA GLY A 31 -5.69 -21.93 -2.97
C GLY A 31 -6.60 -21.49 -4.11
N GLY A 32 -6.03 -21.01 -5.23
CA GLY A 32 -6.80 -20.47 -6.35
C GLY A 32 -7.48 -19.12 -6.03
N GLY A 33 -7.03 -18.42 -4.99
CA GLY A 33 -7.55 -17.11 -4.61
C GLY A 33 -8.86 -17.14 -3.81
N ARG A 34 -9.43 -18.31 -3.53
CA ARG A 34 -10.65 -18.45 -2.71
C ARG A 34 -10.41 -17.97 -1.29
N ASN A 35 -11.36 -17.20 -0.75
CA ASN A 35 -11.30 -16.60 0.58
C ASN A 35 -10.14 -15.61 0.78
N LEU A 36 -9.52 -15.13 -0.30
CA LEU A 36 -8.48 -14.11 -0.25
C LEU A 36 -9.04 -12.77 -0.71
N CYS A 37 -8.64 -11.72 -0.01
CA CYS A 37 -8.88 -10.33 -0.38
C CYS A 37 -7.56 -9.59 -0.25
N ALA A 38 -7.02 -9.09 -1.35
CA ALA A 38 -5.77 -8.34 -1.37
C ALA A 38 -5.99 -7.00 -0.66
N LEU A 39 -5.07 -6.64 0.24
CA LEU A 39 -5.09 -5.40 1.01
C LEU A 39 -4.05 -4.42 0.48
N ASP A 40 -2.88 -4.95 0.12
CA ASP A 40 -1.74 -4.15 -0.27
C ASP A 40 -0.74 -4.96 -1.11
N SER A 41 0.07 -4.27 -1.92
CA SER A 41 1.16 -4.89 -2.67
C SER A 41 2.35 -3.96 -2.83
N ARG A 42 3.52 -4.37 -2.32
CA ARG A 42 4.78 -3.63 -2.41
C ARG A 42 5.95 -4.60 -2.49
N HIS A 43 7.01 -4.22 -3.20
CA HIS A 43 8.26 -4.98 -3.24
C HIS A 43 8.04 -6.45 -3.65
N GLY A 44 7.30 -6.68 -4.75
CA GLY A 44 7.01 -8.04 -5.25
C GLY A 44 6.15 -8.90 -4.33
N ARG A 45 5.63 -8.34 -3.22
CA ARG A 45 4.76 -9.04 -2.27
C ARG A 45 3.34 -8.55 -2.37
N VAL A 46 2.41 -9.46 -2.13
CA VAL A 46 1.00 -9.15 -1.94
C VAL A 46 0.58 -9.58 -0.55
N LEU A 47 -0.06 -8.67 0.16
CA LEU A 47 -0.67 -8.91 1.45
C LEU A 47 -2.16 -9.18 1.24
N PHE A 48 -2.62 -10.36 1.64
CA PHE A 48 -4.02 -10.75 1.61
C PHE A 48 -4.60 -10.82 3.02
N ARG A 49 -5.83 -10.36 3.20
CA ARG A 49 -6.73 -10.91 4.21
C ARG A 49 -7.22 -12.26 3.73
N LYS A 50 -7.03 -13.28 4.56
CA LYS A 50 -7.51 -14.64 4.35
C LYS A 50 -8.66 -14.92 5.31
N LYS A 51 -9.86 -15.10 4.76
CA LYS A 51 -11.01 -15.62 5.52
C LYS A 51 -10.85 -17.13 5.67
N ARG A 52 -11.14 -17.69 6.84
CA ARG A 52 -11.22 -19.15 6.99
C ARG A 52 -12.60 -19.64 6.53
N PRO A 53 -12.68 -20.84 5.90
CA PRO A 53 -13.95 -21.43 5.51
C PRO A 53 -14.94 -21.50 6.66
N TRP A 54 -16.23 -21.39 6.32
CA TRP A 54 -17.33 -21.59 7.24
C TRP A 54 -17.46 -23.09 7.57
N GLU A 55 -16.67 -23.58 8.51
CA GLU A 55 -16.80 -24.94 9.04
C GLU A 55 -17.42 -24.86 10.44
N ASN A 56 -18.72 -25.16 10.55
CA ASN A 56 -19.49 -25.48 11.78
C ASN A 56 -19.19 -24.64 13.04
N LYS A 57 -18.87 -23.36 12.88
CA LYS A 57 -18.46 -22.50 14.01
C LYS A 57 -19.18 -21.17 13.94
N SER A 58 -19.38 -20.61 15.14
CA SER A 58 -20.07 -19.36 15.40
C SER A 58 -19.87 -18.26 14.33
N PRO A 59 -20.96 -17.55 13.92
CA PRO A 59 -20.91 -16.32 13.10
C PRO A 59 -20.11 -15.17 13.71
N TRP A 60 -19.98 -15.15 15.03
CA TRP A 60 -19.35 -14.12 15.82
C TRP A 60 -17.93 -14.54 16.21
N GLU A 61 -17.15 -15.19 15.36
CA GLU A 61 -15.71 -15.38 15.58
C GLU A 61 -14.95 -14.72 14.43
N ASN A 62 -14.02 -13.81 14.73
CA ASN A 62 -13.22 -13.13 13.69
C ASN A 62 -12.13 -14.10 13.18
N LYS A 63 -12.49 -14.96 12.22
CA LYS A 63 -11.63 -16.03 11.69
C LYS A 63 -10.76 -15.58 10.52
N CYS A 64 -10.18 -14.40 10.61
CA CYS A 64 -9.28 -13.87 9.60
C CYS A 64 -7.81 -14.08 9.98
N SER A 65 -6.97 -14.31 8.99
CA SER A 65 -5.52 -14.19 9.10
C SER A 65 -5.00 -13.32 7.95
N LEU A 66 -3.74 -12.92 8.05
CA LEU A 66 -3.02 -12.32 6.94
C LEU A 66 -2.23 -13.38 6.20
N LEU A 67 -2.10 -13.24 4.90
CA LEU A 67 -1.26 -14.08 4.05
C LEU A 67 -0.36 -13.18 3.21
N VAL A 68 0.95 -13.26 3.47
CA VAL A 68 1.96 -12.63 2.62
C VAL A 68 2.33 -13.62 1.53
N TRP A 69 2.18 -13.21 0.29
CA TRP A 69 2.59 -13.98 -0.88
C TRP A 69 3.69 -13.24 -1.63
N ASP A 70 4.81 -13.91 -1.84
CA ASP A 70 5.91 -13.45 -2.68
C ASP A 70 5.59 -13.85 -4.13
N ALA A 71 5.28 -12.86 -4.96
CA ALA A 71 4.91 -13.08 -6.35
C ALA A 71 6.10 -13.42 -7.25
N VAL A 72 7.34 -13.35 -6.73
CA VAL A 72 8.57 -13.70 -7.45
C VAL A 72 8.98 -15.14 -7.09
N ALA A 73 9.14 -15.42 -5.80
CA ALA A 73 9.60 -16.71 -5.31
C ALA A 73 8.47 -17.73 -5.11
N GLY A 74 7.20 -17.31 -5.17
CA GLY A 74 6.04 -18.14 -4.85
C GLY A 74 5.92 -18.51 -3.36
N LYS A 75 6.77 -17.95 -2.50
CA LYS A 75 6.77 -18.19 -1.05
C LYS A 75 5.51 -17.61 -0.42
N LYS A 76 5.02 -18.26 0.63
CA LYS A 76 3.82 -17.84 1.36
C LYS A 76 4.04 -17.92 2.86
N GLN A 77 3.54 -16.91 3.57
CA GLN A 77 3.58 -16.86 5.03
C GLN A 77 2.23 -16.41 5.57
N GLU A 78 1.62 -17.26 6.40
CA GLU A 78 0.41 -16.89 7.14
C GLU A 78 0.80 -16.21 8.45
N VAL A 79 0.19 -15.05 8.71
CA VAL A 79 0.41 -14.25 9.92
C VAL A 79 -0.93 -14.16 10.64
N ARG A 80 -0.97 -14.62 11.90
CA ARG A 80 -2.16 -14.48 12.75
C ARG A 80 -2.38 -13.00 13.06
N LEU A 81 -3.63 -12.58 13.18
CA LEU A 81 -3.95 -11.22 13.64
C LEU A 81 -3.54 -11.03 15.11
N PRO A 82 -3.32 -9.79 15.57
CA PRO A 82 -3.21 -9.52 17.00
C PRO A 82 -4.45 -10.06 17.74
N GLU A 83 -4.27 -10.55 18.97
CA GLU A 83 -5.35 -11.16 19.76
C GLU A 83 -6.58 -10.24 19.88
N MET A 84 -6.34 -8.95 20.07
CA MET A 84 -7.37 -7.92 20.11
C MET A 84 -8.25 -7.88 18.85
N PHE A 85 -7.69 -8.13 17.66
CA PHE A 85 -8.45 -8.18 16.40
C PHE A 85 -9.19 -9.50 16.19
N SER A 86 -8.88 -10.51 16.99
CA SER A 86 -9.61 -11.77 17.01
C SER A 86 -10.91 -11.67 17.82
N ALA A 87 -11.08 -10.58 18.60
CA ALA A 87 -12.23 -10.31 19.45
C ALA A 87 -13.45 -9.82 18.62
N PRO A 88 -14.43 -10.69 18.35
CA PRO A 88 -15.58 -10.42 17.49
C PRO A 88 -16.54 -9.37 18.03
N GLU A 89 -16.52 -9.11 19.34
CA GLU A 89 -17.33 -8.10 20.01
C GLU A 89 -16.75 -6.69 19.86
N LYS A 90 -15.49 -6.56 19.41
CA LYS A 90 -14.80 -5.27 19.27
C LYS A 90 -14.56 -4.86 17.82
N PHE A 91 -14.26 -5.80 16.94
CA PHE A 91 -13.91 -5.51 15.53
C PHE A 91 -14.68 -6.39 14.55
N SER A 92 -15.15 -5.80 13.44
CA SER A 92 -15.60 -6.58 12.30
C SER A 92 -14.43 -7.13 11.50
N VAL A 93 -14.70 -8.20 10.75
CA VAL A 93 -13.82 -8.73 9.69
C VAL A 93 -13.48 -7.68 8.61
N HIS A 94 -14.26 -6.59 8.55
CA HIS A 94 -14.16 -5.54 7.53
C HIS A 94 -13.62 -4.20 8.03
N ASP A 95 -13.42 -4.00 9.35
CA ASP A 95 -13.14 -2.68 9.95
C ASP A 95 -11.65 -2.47 10.25
N TRP A 96 -10.80 -3.20 9.53
CA TRP A 96 -9.36 -3.07 9.59
C TRP A 96 -8.74 -3.23 8.21
N SER A 97 -7.57 -2.63 8.01
CA SER A 97 -6.74 -2.81 6.82
C SER A 97 -5.28 -2.91 7.24
N ALA A 98 -4.43 -3.34 6.32
CA ALA A 98 -3.02 -3.51 6.59
C ALA A 98 -2.18 -3.17 5.37
N CYS A 99 -0.97 -2.68 5.65
CA CYS A 99 0.03 -2.27 4.67
C CYS A 99 1.30 -3.09 4.90
N ILE A 100 1.94 -3.58 3.84
CA ILE A 100 3.23 -4.26 3.92
C ILE A 100 4.35 -3.27 3.60
N LEU A 101 5.38 -3.23 4.45
CA LEU A 101 6.54 -2.37 4.30
C LEU A 101 7.82 -3.21 4.18
N CYS A 102 8.73 -2.81 3.30
CA CYS A 102 10.08 -3.39 3.31
C CYS A 102 10.82 -2.93 4.58
N ASN A 103 11.58 -3.85 5.18
CA ASN A 103 12.41 -3.61 6.36
C ASN A 103 13.82 -4.20 6.16
N ALA A 104 14.26 -4.33 4.91
CA ALA A 104 15.62 -4.73 4.60
C ALA A 104 16.55 -3.50 4.78
N PRO A 105 17.67 -3.65 5.52
CA PRO A 105 18.63 -2.57 5.68
C PRO A 105 19.24 -2.19 4.33
N ASP A 106 19.44 -0.89 4.11
CA ASP A 106 20.04 -0.31 2.88
C ASP A 106 19.35 -0.77 1.57
N CYS A 107 18.05 -1.06 1.65
CA CYS A 107 17.25 -1.46 0.50
C CYS A 107 16.99 -0.25 -0.40
N ASP A 108 17.48 -0.29 -1.63
CA ASP A 108 17.19 0.69 -2.69
C ASP A 108 15.74 0.59 -3.22
N HIS A 109 14.97 -0.39 -2.70
CA HIS A 109 13.59 -0.70 -3.07
C HIS A 109 13.42 -1.11 -4.54
N ILE A 110 14.53 -1.23 -5.28
CA ILE A 110 14.59 -1.63 -6.68
C ILE A 110 14.61 -3.15 -6.79
N ASP A 111 15.35 -3.88 -5.94
CA ASP A 111 15.31 -5.36 -5.84
C ASP A 111 15.53 -5.83 -4.39
N CYS A 112 14.47 -5.86 -3.59
CA CYS A 112 14.60 -6.25 -2.19
C CYS A 112 14.75 -7.77 -1.97
N GLY A 113 14.77 -8.59 -3.04
CA GLY A 113 15.11 -10.02 -3.01
C GLY A 113 14.35 -10.90 -2.02
N GLY A 114 13.22 -10.44 -1.49
CA GLY A 114 12.52 -11.14 -0.40
C GLY A 114 13.11 -10.94 1.00
N GLY A 115 13.87 -9.86 1.26
CA GLY A 115 14.40 -9.48 2.59
C GLY A 115 13.32 -9.14 3.63
N PRO A 116 13.68 -8.86 4.90
CA PRO A 116 12.71 -8.64 5.97
C PRO A 116 11.64 -7.60 5.63
N TYR A 117 10.45 -7.78 6.18
CA TYR A 117 9.32 -6.87 6.07
C TYR A 117 8.61 -6.64 7.40
N ASN A 118 7.88 -5.54 7.45
CA ASN A 118 6.91 -5.25 8.50
C ASN A 118 5.50 -5.23 7.91
N ILE A 119 4.49 -5.49 8.74
CA ILE A 119 3.09 -5.24 8.40
C ILE A 119 2.54 -4.23 9.41
N VAL A 120 2.03 -3.10 8.91
CA VAL A 120 1.27 -2.16 9.73
C VAL A 120 -0.19 -2.50 9.57
N LEU A 121 -0.86 -2.78 10.67
CA LEU A 121 -2.29 -3.05 10.74
C LEU A 121 -2.96 -1.90 11.49
N VAL A 122 -4.02 -1.35 10.90
CA VAL A 122 -4.88 -0.37 11.56
C VAL A 122 -6.31 -0.86 11.56
N GLY A 123 -7.03 -0.60 12.64
CA GLY A 123 -8.45 -0.89 12.68
C GLY A 123 -9.18 -0.15 13.77
N THR A 124 -10.48 -0.04 13.56
CA THR A 124 -11.38 0.80 14.34
C THR A 124 -12.44 -0.07 15.01
N THR A 125 -12.76 0.23 16.27
CA THR A 125 -13.80 -0.51 17.01
C THR A 125 -15.18 -0.25 16.43
N TYR A 126 -16.13 -1.18 16.63
CA TYR A 126 -17.52 -1.03 16.14
C TYR A 126 -18.22 0.24 16.59
N ASP A 127 -17.95 0.71 17.82
CA ASP A 127 -18.51 1.96 18.34
C ASP A 127 -17.77 3.21 17.84
N VAL A 128 -16.77 3.00 16.98
CA VAL A 128 -15.92 4.01 16.34
C VAL A 128 -15.22 4.93 17.33
N LYS A 129 -15.04 4.47 18.58
CA LYS A 129 -14.36 5.25 19.63
C LYS A 129 -12.85 5.13 19.56
N TYR A 130 -12.34 3.95 19.24
CA TYR A 130 -10.90 3.68 19.26
C TYR A 130 -10.40 3.23 17.91
N THR A 131 -9.27 3.81 17.50
CA THR A 131 -8.48 3.30 16.37
C THR A 131 -7.13 2.84 16.88
N TYR A 132 -6.77 1.60 16.56
CA TYR A 132 -5.53 0.97 17.01
C TYR A 132 -4.57 0.76 15.85
N GLY A 133 -3.27 0.89 16.14
CA GLY A 133 -2.18 0.61 15.22
C GLY A 133 -1.25 -0.46 15.78
N PHE A 134 -1.02 -1.51 15.00
CA PHE A 134 -0.13 -2.62 15.34
C PHE A 134 0.91 -2.80 14.25
N VAL A 135 2.12 -3.21 14.65
CA VAL A 135 3.21 -3.53 13.72
C VAL A 135 3.66 -4.96 13.94
N TYR A 136 3.61 -5.77 12.89
CA TYR A 136 4.24 -7.08 12.83
C TYR A 136 5.63 -6.94 12.25
N SER A 137 6.62 -7.61 12.83
CA SER A 137 7.94 -7.77 12.22
C SER A 137 8.15 -9.22 11.78
N SER A 138 8.57 -9.42 10.53
CA SER A 138 8.98 -10.73 10.03
C SER A 138 10.27 -11.25 10.68
N VAL A 139 11.05 -10.38 11.33
CA VAL A 139 12.28 -10.77 12.03
C VAL A 139 11.97 -11.38 13.40
N THR A 140 11.13 -10.69 14.18
CA THR A 140 10.76 -11.14 15.53
C THR A 140 9.55 -12.08 15.54
N LEU A 141 8.83 -12.17 14.41
CA LEU A 141 7.59 -12.93 14.24
C LEU A 141 6.49 -12.53 15.24
N ALA A 142 6.53 -11.29 15.73
CA ALA A 142 5.64 -10.79 16.76
C ALA A 142 4.94 -9.50 16.35
N TRP A 143 3.77 -9.26 16.94
CA TRP A 143 3.05 -8.00 16.87
C TRP A 143 3.42 -7.11 18.05
N THR A 144 3.56 -5.82 17.78
CA THR A 144 3.73 -4.77 18.79
C THR A 144 2.57 -3.79 18.66
N ALA A 145 1.88 -3.50 19.77
CA ALA A 145 0.93 -2.40 19.82
C ALA A 145 1.70 -1.08 19.78
N THR A 146 1.39 -0.21 18.82
CA THR A 146 2.23 0.98 18.54
C THR A 146 1.50 2.30 18.72
N ALA A 147 0.17 2.30 18.66
CA ALA A 147 -0.64 3.48 18.83
C ALA A 147 -2.09 3.13 19.16
N VAL A 148 -2.74 4.03 19.90
CA VAL A 148 -4.18 4.08 20.09
C VAL A 148 -4.61 5.54 19.95
N LEU A 149 -5.68 5.77 19.22
CA LEU A 149 -6.32 7.07 19.10
C LEU A 149 -7.73 6.95 19.68
N ASP A 150 -8.00 7.74 20.71
CA ASP A 150 -9.34 7.92 21.27
C ASP A 150 -10.06 9.04 20.51
N ALA A 151 -11.00 8.65 19.67
CA ALA A 151 -11.80 9.56 18.85
C ALA A 151 -13.05 10.06 19.58
N SER A 152 -13.28 9.69 20.85
CA SER A 152 -14.45 10.13 21.61
C SER A 152 -14.49 11.64 21.84
N ALA A 153 -13.32 12.30 21.85
CA ALA A 153 -13.17 13.75 22.02
C ALA A 153 -13.25 14.54 20.70
N GLN A 154 -13.28 13.88 19.53
CA GLN A 154 -13.31 14.56 18.22
C GLN A 154 -14.74 14.63 17.69
N GLU A 155 -15.42 15.75 17.95
CA GLU A 155 -16.82 15.98 17.54
C GLU A 155 -17.03 16.05 16.02
N ARG A 156 -15.98 16.31 15.23
CA ARG A 156 -16.07 16.69 13.81
C ARG A 156 -15.72 15.60 12.80
N CYS A 157 -15.10 14.50 13.22
CA CYS A 157 -14.76 13.45 12.27
C CYS A 157 -16.02 12.65 11.93
N HIS A 158 -16.48 12.72 10.68
CA HIS A 158 -17.49 11.81 10.15
C HIS A 158 -16.91 10.38 10.12
N ARG A 159 -17.09 9.74 11.28
CA ARG A 159 -16.72 8.40 11.71
C ARG A 159 -16.91 7.39 10.59
N GLY A 160 -15.79 6.89 10.06
CA GLY A 160 -15.79 5.85 9.04
C GLY A 160 -14.91 4.71 9.48
N ASP A 161 -15.44 3.50 9.49
CA ASP A 161 -14.61 2.30 9.64
C ASP A 161 -13.63 2.21 8.48
N VAL A 162 -12.47 1.61 8.72
CA VAL A 162 -11.47 1.35 7.68
C VAL A 162 -12.10 0.57 6.52
N ILE A 163 -11.88 0.99 5.27
CA ILE A 163 -12.24 0.17 4.11
C ILE A 163 -11.15 -0.87 3.89
N SER A 164 -11.41 -2.09 4.35
CA SER A 164 -10.51 -3.23 4.14
C SER A 164 -10.20 -3.59 2.69
N ILE A 165 -10.97 -3.12 1.70
CA ILE A 165 -10.82 -3.52 0.29
C ILE A 165 -10.03 -2.53 -0.58
N ARG A 166 -9.61 -1.38 -0.02
CA ARG A 166 -8.86 -0.36 -0.77
C ARG A 166 -7.38 -0.32 -0.38
N PRO A 167 -6.48 -0.16 -1.36
CA PRO A 167 -5.05 -0.07 -1.09
C PRO A 167 -4.74 1.09 -0.14
N SER A 168 -3.79 0.84 0.76
CA SER A 168 -3.11 1.90 1.48
C SER A 168 -2.11 2.62 0.58
N THR A 169 -1.91 3.90 0.82
CA THR A 169 -0.88 4.70 0.14
C THR A 169 0.22 5.03 1.12
N VAL A 170 1.48 4.88 0.70
CA VAL A 170 2.65 5.23 1.49
C VAL A 170 3.28 6.46 0.87
N VAL A 171 3.48 7.50 1.67
CA VAL A 171 4.13 8.75 1.25
C VAL A 171 4.99 9.24 2.41
N GLY A 172 6.30 9.41 2.16
CA GLY A 172 7.27 9.70 3.20
C GLY A 172 7.24 8.65 4.31
N GLY A 173 7.35 9.07 5.57
CA GLY A 173 7.26 8.19 6.75
C GLY A 173 5.84 7.84 7.18
N CYS A 174 4.84 7.94 6.29
CA CYS A 174 3.42 7.80 6.62
C CYS A 174 2.68 6.83 5.69
N ILE A 175 1.69 6.14 6.26
CA ILE A 175 0.72 5.30 5.58
C ILE A 175 -0.65 5.95 5.71
N TYR A 176 -1.41 5.93 4.62
CA TYR A 176 -2.73 6.52 4.53
C TYR A 176 -3.74 5.43 4.17
N PHE A 177 -4.72 5.23 5.04
CA PHE A 177 -5.78 4.24 4.89
C PHE A 177 -7.12 4.93 4.64
N ARG A 178 -7.84 4.49 3.62
CA ARG A 178 -9.19 5.01 3.33
C ARG A 178 -10.21 4.46 4.32
N THR A 179 -11.07 5.35 4.81
CA THR A 179 -12.27 4.97 5.59
C THR A 179 -13.51 4.96 4.71
N ARG A 180 -14.59 4.33 5.22
CA ARG A 180 -15.92 4.31 4.58
C ARG A 180 -16.56 5.71 4.50
N GLY A 181 -16.14 6.58 5.41
CA GLY A 181 -16.66 7.93 5.56
C GLY A 181 -15.88 8.95 4.75
N THR A 182 -15.86 10.18 5.26
CA THR A 182 -15.16 11.32 4.65
C THR A 182 -13.84 11.58 5.37
N SER A 183 -13.13 10.53 5.80
CA SER A 183 -11.82 10.68 6.43
C SER A 183 -10.79 9.66 5.91
N ILE A 184 -9.52 9.96 6.17
CA ILE A 184 -8.37 9.09 5.98
C ILE A 184 -7.73 8.89 7.35
N ILE A 185 -7.29 7.67 7.63
CA ILE A 185 -6.41 7.39 8.77
C ILE A 185 -4.97 7.54 8.31
N ARG A 186 -4.22 8.43 8.95
CA ARG A 186 -2.77 8.57 8.80
C ARG A 186 -2.09 7.76 9.90
N TYR A 187 -1.17 6.88 9.51
CA TYR A 187 -0.27 6.16 10.41
C TYR A 187 1.18 6.55 10.14
N GLN A 188 1.87 7.12 11.12
CA GLN A 188 3.27 7.50 11.03
C GLN A 188 4.17 6.36 11.56
N PHE A 189 5.06 5.85 10.72
CA PHE A 189 5.92 4.71 11.02
C PHE A 189 7.41 5.07 11.13
N ASP A 190 7.80 6.29 10.76
CA ASP A 190 9.10 6.82 11.16
C ASP A 190 9.07 7.06 12.69
N GLY A 191 10.12 6.64 13.39
CA GLY A 191 10.13 6.58 14.86
C GLY A 191 10.13 7.94 15.58
N SER A 192 9.81 9.03 14.88
CA SER A 192 9.96 10.41 15.36
C SER A 192 8.72 10.96 16.06
N ALA A 193 7.52 10.41 15.82
CA ALA A 193 6.28 10.95 16.36
C ALA A 193 5.79 10.23 17.63
N ALA A 194 5.47 11.02 18.66
CA ALA A 194 4.77 10.56 19.86
C ALA A 194 3.34 10.09 19.52
N GLU A 195 2.67 10.77 18.59
CA GLU A 195 1.37 10.40 18.07
C GLU A 195 1.51 9.79 16.67
N ARG A 196 1.35 8.48 16.57
CA ARG A 196 1.46 7.77 15.28
C ARG A 196 0.14 7.71 14.51
N LEU A 197 -1.00 8.02 15.11
CA LEU A 197 -2.32 7.93 14.48
C LEU A 197 -3.02 9.28 14.47
N SER A 198 -3.54 9.68 13.31
CA SER A 198 -4.43 10.83 13.20
C SER A 198 -5.47 10.65 12.09
N PHE A 199 -6.54 11.44 12.15
CA PHE A 199 -7.53 11.51 11.08
C PHE A 199 -7.30 12.75 10.22
N ILE A 200 -7.53 12.58 8.91
CA ILE A 200 -7.53 13.67 7.95
C ILE A 200 -8.90 13.70 7.29
N GLU A 201 -9.62 14.81 7.40
CA GLU A 201 -10.90 14.98 6.71
C GLU A 201 -10.68 15.03 5.20
N LEU A 202 -11.52 14.31 4.46
CA LEU A 202 -11.61 14.42 3.01
C LEU A 202 -12.50 15.58 2.63
N PRO A 203 -12.20 16.32 1.54
CA PRO A 203 -13.12 17.32 1.04
C PRO A 203 -14.46 16.67 0.68
N ASN A 204 -15.59 17.34 0.98
CA ASN A 204 -16.99 16.91 0.81
C ASN A 204 -17.39 16.54 -0.64
N TYR A 205 -16.75 15.53 -1.21
CA TYR A 205 -17.09 14.91 -2.48
C TYR A 205 -17.69 13.53 -2.25
N ASP A 206 -18.19 12.90 -3.32
CA ASP A 206 -18.70 11.53 -3.30
C ASP A 206 -17.56 10.56 -2.91
N ALA A 207 -17.33 10.45 -1.60
CA ALA A 207 -16.19 9.77 -0.97
C ALA A 207 -16.13 8.29 -1.34
N ARG A 208 -17.24 7.74 -1.85
CA ARG A 208 -17.36 6.35 -2.30
C ARG A 208 -16.49 6.04 -3.53
N GLY A 209 -16.12 7.03 -4.34
CA GLY A 209 -15.38 6.83 -5.60
C GLY A 209 -13.98 7.43 -5.68
N ALA A 210 -13.41 7.88 -4.55
CA ALA A 210 -12.09 8.51 -4.53
C ALA A 210 -10.98 7.54 -4.11
N VAL A 211 -9.84 7.64 -4.80
CA VAL A 211 -8.62 6.85 -4.52
C VAL A 211 -7.50 7.78 -4.05
N LEU A 212 -6.61 7.25 -3.21
CA LEU A 212 -5.38 7.93 -2.83
C LEU A 212 -4.32 7.70 -3.89
N VAL A 213 -3.52 8.72 -4.14
CA VAL A 213 -2.53 8.78 -5.20
C VAL A 213 -1.22 9.32 -4.60
N PRO A 214 -0.15 8.52 -4.47
CA PRO A 214 1.18 9.05 -4.21
C PRO A 214 1.70 9.77 -5.46
N ALA A 215 2.15 11.02 -5.32
CA ALA A 215 2.71 11.80 -6.42
C ALA A 215 3.81 12.73 -5.90
N GLY A 216 5.03 12.60 -6.41
CA GLY A 216 6.15 13.49 -6.06
C GLY A 216 6.43 13.59 -4.56
N GLY A 217 6.29 12.48 -3.83
CA GLY A 217 6.46 12.46 -2.37
C GLY A 217 5.34 13.15 -1.58
N ARG A 218 4.20 13.45 -2.22
CA ARG A 218 3.01 14.03 -1.60
C ARG A 218 1.81 13.11 -1.77
N LEU A 219 0.84 13.24 -0.86
CA LEU A 219 -0.42 12.53 -0.94
C LEU A 219 -1.41 13.35 -1.75
N GLN A 220 -1.93 12.77 -2.82
CA GLN A 220 -3.04 13.31 -3.58
C GLN A 220 -4.26 12.40 -3.43
N PHE A 221 -5.42 12.91 -3.83
CA PHE A 221 -6.57 12.06 -4.14
C PHE A 221 -7.15 12.39 -5.50
N ALA A 222 -7.60 11.34 -6.18
CA ALA A 222 -8.37 11.43 -7.41
C ALA A 222 -9.83 11.06 -7.12
N ALA A 223 -10.76 11.90 -7.54
CA ALA A 223 -12.19 11.64 -7.40
C ALA A 223 -12.94 11.82 -8.72
N LEU A 224 -13.78 10.85 -9.05
CA LEU A 224 -14.66 10.90 -10.21
C LEU A 224 -15.87 11.80 -9.93
N ARG A 225 -16.16 12.75 -10.83
CA ARG A 225 -17.37 13.57 -10.78
C ARG A 225 -18.37 13.11 -11.85
N LYS A 226 -19.47 12.50 -11.41
CA LYS A 226 -20.51 11.93 -12.29
C LYS A 226 -21.41 12.93 -13.02
N ARG A 227 -21.30 14.26 -12.81
CA ARG A 227 -22.14 15.24 -13.50
C ARG A 227 -21.52 15.69 -14.84
N ASN A 228 -22.25 15.40 -15.91
CA ASN A 228 -22.20 15.88 -17.30
C ASN A 228 -20.96 15.58 -18.15
N ASP A 229 -19.75 15.54 -17.60
CA ASP A 229 -18.51 15.36 -18.40
C ASP A 229 -17.50 14.37 -17.79
N GLU A 230 -17.94 13.48 -16.89
CA GLU A 230 -17.11 12.45 -16.22
C GLU A 230 -15.65 12.86 -15.97
N ARG A 231 -15.50 13.91 -15.17
CA ARG A 231 -14.21 14.54 -14.92
C ARG A 231 -13.56 13.95 -13.69
N VAL A 232 -12.24 13.76 -13.73
CA VAL A 232 -11.44 13.47 -12.54
C VAL A 232 -10.96 14.78 -11.94
N ARG A 233 -11.13 14.93 -10.63
CA ARG A 233 -10.54 16.02 -9.87
C ARG A 233 -9.37 15.50 -9.07
N LEU A 234 -8.24 16.18 -9.19
CA LEU A 234 -7.08 15.99 -8.34
C LEU A 234 -7.02 17.06 -7.27
N ARG A 235 -6.66 16.63 -6.07
CA ARG A 235 -6.26 17.50 -4.98
C ARG A 235 -5.07 16.92 -4.27
N GLU A 236 -4.25 17.78 -3.74
CA GLU A 236 -3.08 17.43 -2.97
C GLU A 236 -3.26 17.81 -1.52
N LEU A 237 -2.77 16.94 -0.64
CA LEU A 237 -2.67 17.20 0.78
C LEU A 237 -1.38 17.97 1.04
N LEU A 238 -1.55 19.16 1.60
CA LEU A 238 -0.47 19.86 2.29
C LEU A 238 -0.69 19.69 3.80
N ILE A 239 0.40 19.45 4.50
CA ILE A 239 0.45 19.59 5.96
C ILE A 239 1.19 20.91 6.18
N ASP A 240 0.52 21.88 6.80
CA ASP A 240 1.13 23.18 7.09
C ASP A 240 2.19 23.09 8.21
N SER A 241 2.77 24.22 8.55
CA SER A 241 3.81 24.32 9.59
C SER A 241 3.31 23.98 11.00
N ASP A 242 2.02 24.14 11.25
CA ASP A 242 1.33 23.82 12.51
C ASP A 242 0.78 22.38 12.54
N GLY A 243 0.95 21.63 11.45
CA GLY A 243 0.56 20.22 11.34
C GLY A 243 -0.89 20.00 10.92
N ALA A 244 -1.65 21.06 10.64
CA ALA A 244 -3.02 20.96 10.15
C ALA A 244 -3.05 20.55 8.66
N PRO A 245 -3.90 19.57 8.30
CA PRO A 245 -4.02 19.12 6.92
C PRO A 245 -4.91 20.05 6.09
N GLN A 246 -4.42 20.51 4.95
CA GLN A 246 -5.17 21.31 3.98
C GLN A 246 -5.16 20.66 2.58
N TRP A 247 -6.34 20.61 1.95
CA TRP A 247 -6.48 20.10 0.58
C TRP A 247 -6.47 21.21 -0.46
N ILE A 248 -5.38 21.31 -1.21
CA ILE A 248 -5.27 22.23 -2.35
C ILE A 248 -5.82 21.60 -3.63
N ARG A 249 -6.42 22.42 -4.48
CA ARG A 249 -6.89 21.98 -5.80
C ARG A 249 -5.72 22.05 -6.77
N LEU A 250 -5.42 20.95 -7.43
CA LEU A 250 -4.43 20.91 -8.49
C LEU A 250 -5.15 21.10 -9.84
N GLU A 251 -5.58 20.00 -10.44
CA GLU A 251 -6.08 19.99 -11.80
C GLU A 251 -7.40 19.24 -11.94
N GLN A 252 -8.06 19.47 -13.07
CA GLN A 252 -9.24 18.74 -13.47
C GLN A 252 -9.12 18.41 -14.94
N PHE A 253 -9.19 17.13 -15.27
CA PHE A 253 -9.17 16.66 -16.64
C PHE A 253 -10.45 15.89 -16.98
N VAL A 254 -10.80 15.91 -18.26
CA VAL A 254 -11.91 15.15 -18.84
C VAL A 254 -11.38 13.78 -19.19
N LEU A 255 -12.11 12.73 -18.79
CA LEU A 255 -11.70 11.38 -19.14
C LEU A 255 -11.92 11.13 -20.64
N PRO A 256 -11.00 10.40 -21.31
CA PRO A 256 -11.14 10.11 -22.73
C PRO A 256 -12.29 9.14 -23.03
N VAL A 257 -12.78 8.41 -22.02
CA VAL A 257 -13.84 7.41 -22.13
C VAL A 257 -14.77 7.46 -20.93
N PRO A 258 -16.03 7.03 -21.09
CA PRO A 258 -16.94 7.03 -19.97
C PRO A 258 -16.56 6.07 -18.83
N CYS A 259 -16.38 6.61 -17.62
CA CYS A 259 -15.91 5.94 -16.41
C CYS A 259 -17.01 5.84 -15.35
N ILE A 260 -17.16 4.63 -14.81
CA ILE A 260 -18.11 4.32 -13.72
C ILE A 260 -17.45 4.40 -12.34
N GLN A 261 -16.14 4.14 -12.25
CA GLN A 261 -15.38 4.16 -10.99
C GLN A 261 -13.87 4.28 -11.22
N ILE A 262 -13.16 4.86 -10.24
CA ILE A 262 -11.70 4.75 -10.13
C ILE A 262 -11.40 3.54 -9.24
N ALA A 263 -10.73 2.53 -9.80
CA ALA A 263 -10.51 1.25 -9.14
C ALA A 263 -9.13 1.12 -8.47
N GLY A 264 -8.18 1.98 -8.82
CA GLY A 264 -6.84 1.95 -8.26
C GLY A 264 -5.91 2.96 -8.92
N PHE A 265 -4.63 2.90 -8.53
CA PHE A 265 -3.56 3.76 -9.04
C PHE A 265 -2.26 2.98 -9.14
N VAL A 266 -1.45 3.29 -10.15
CA VAL A 266 -0.10 2.79 -10.38
C VAL A 266 0.87 3.95 -10.17
N GLU A 267 1.88 3.77 -9.33
CA GLU A 267 2.83 4.82 -8.95
C GLU A 267 3.73 5.27 -10.10
N GLU A 268 4.31 4.31 -10.82
CA GLU A 268 5.29 4.60 -11.87
C GLU A 268 5.05 3.74 -13.13
N PRO A 269 4.83 4.38 -14.31
CA PRO A 269 4.45 5.78 -14.44
C PRO A 269 3.10 6.05 -13.74
N PRO A 270 2.81 7.30 -13.33
CA PRO A 270 1.58 7.63 -12.61
C PRO A 270 0.36 7.37 -13.50
N CYS A 271 -0.42 6.34 -13.17
CA CYS A 271 -1.59 5.93 -13.93
C CYS A 271 -2.80 5.67 -13.04
N LEU A 272 -3.98 6.08 -13.50
CA LEU A 272 -5.25 5.69 -12.88
C LEU A 272 -5.77 4.42 -13.50
N ILE A 273 -6.23 3.49 -12.65
CA ILE A 273 -6.99 2.32 -13.08
C ILE A 273 -8.47 2.69 -13.03
N LEU A 274 -9.12 2.66 -14.17
CA LEU A 274 -10.49 3.12 -14.36
C LEU A 274 -11.38 1.95 -14.77
N GLY A 275 -12.53 1.80 -14.12
CA GLY A 275 -13.61 0.96 -14.62
C GLY A 275 -14.48 1.79 -15.56
N THR A 276 -14.60 1.36 -16.81
CA THR A 276 -15.39 2.04 -17.86
C THR A 276 -16.69 1.30 -18.13
N LYS A 277 -17.66 1.99 -18.74
CA LYS A 277 -18.95 1.40 -19.08
C LYS A 277 -18.84 0.35 -20.20
N ASP A 278 -18.05 0.66 -21.24
CA ASP A 278 -18.03 -0.11 -22.49
C ASP A 278 -16.71 -0.86 -22.71
N GLU A 279 -15.59 -0.31 -22.24
CA GLU A 279 -14.25 -0.87 -22.46
C GLU A 279 -13.77 -1.80 -21.33
N GLY A 280 -14.54 -1.94 -20.25
CA GLY A 280 -14.10 -2.64 -19.05
C GLY A 280 -13.03 -1.85 -18.29
N THR A 281 -12.05 -2.54 -17.71
CA THR A 281 -10.99 -1.89 -16.91
C THR A 281 -9.89 -1.38 -17.82
N ILE A 282 -9.48 -0.13 -17.66
CA ILE A 282 -8.36 0.48 -18.38
C ILE A 282 -7.31 1.04 -17.41
N CYS A 283 -6.07 1.17 -17.86
CA CYS A 283 -5.00 1.86 -17.17
C CYS A 283 -4.63 3.10 -17.98
N MET A 284 -4.85 4.30 -17.42
CA MET A 284 -4.62 5.56 -18.12
C MET A 284 -3.48 6.33 -17.47
N ASN A 285 -2.48 6.68 -18.27
CA ASN A 285 -1.37 7.54 -17.87
C ASN A 285 -1.88 8.96 -17.62
N MET A 286 -1.54 9.51 -16.45
CA MET A 286 -2.09 10.80 -16.00
C MET A 286 -1.48 12.02 -16.70
N GLU A 287 -0.31 11.87 -17.33
CA GLU A 287 0.39 12.98 -18.00
C GLU A 287 0.05 13.04 -19.49
N THR A 288 0.03 11.89 -20.15
CA THR A 288 -0.17 11.77 -21.61
C THR A 288 -1.61 11.47 -21.99
N PHE A 289 -2.47 11.10 -21.04
CA PHE A 289 -3.84 10.62 -21.25
C PHE A 289 -3.99 9.40 -22.16
N LYS A 290 -2.87 8.77 -22.54
CA LYS A 290 -2.87 7.48 -23.23
C LYS A 290 -3.31 6.39 -22.26
N TRP A 291 -4.03 5.40 -22.76
CA TRP A 291 -4.52 4.31 -21.95
C TRP A 291 -4.46 2.98 -22.69
N ASP A 292 -4.32 1.92 -21.89
CA ASP A 292 -4.33 0.54 -22.35
C ASP A 292 -5.44 -0.23 -21.64
N LYS A 293 -6.04 -1.18 -22.36
CA LYS A 293 -7.08 -2.05 -21.81
C LYS A 293 -6.44 -3.08 -20.88
N LEU A 294 -6.94 -3.16 -19.64
CA LEU A 294 -6.56 -4.19 -18.69
C LEU A 294 -7.41 -5.44 -18.89
N PRO A 295 -6.92 -6.61 -18.42
CA PRO A 295 -7.72 -7.82 -18.36
C PRO A 295 -9.08 -7.55 -17.70
N LYS A 296 -10.14 -8.17 -18.22
CA LYS A 296 -11.49 -8.02 -17.66
C LYS A 296 -11.48 -8.38 -16.18
N ALA A 297 -11.89 -7.42 -15.35
CA ALA A 297 -12.03 -7.62 -13.93
C ALA A 297 -13.28 -6.93 -13.40
N ASN A 298 -13.92 -7.58 -12.43
CA ASN A 298 -15.00 -7.01 -11.65
C ASN A 298 -14.45 -6.71 -10.25
N GLY A 299 -14.38 -5.44 -9.86
CA GLY A 299 -14.00 -5.03 -8.49
C GLY A 299 -12.77 -4.11 -8.39
N ASP A 300 -12.22 -3.98 -7.17
CA ASP A 300 -11.04 -3.17 -6.87
C ASP A 300 -9.76 -3.83 -7.40
N VAL A 301 -8.82 -3.03 -7.87
CA VAL A 301 -7.59 -3.50 -8.52
C VAL A 301 -6.36 -3.05 -7.74
N LEU A 302 -5.49 -4.01 -7.41
CA LEU A 302 -4.17 -3.76 -6.84
C LEU A 302 -3.09 -4.08 -7.87
N PRO A 303 -2.36 -3.07 -8.39
CA PRO A 303 -1.23 -3.34 -9.25
C PRO A 303 -0.07 -3.94 -8.45
N ILE A 304 0.44 -5.09 -8.90
CA ILE A 304 1.64 -5.69 -8.34
C ILE A 304 2.83 -5.13 -9.10
N MET A 305 3.47 -4.14 -8.49
CA MET A 305 4.68 -3.56 -9.04
C MET A 305 5.83 -4.55 -8.92
N SER A 306 6.60 -4.61 -10.01
CA SER A 306 7.86 -5.35 -10.05
C SER A 306 8.92 -4.43 -9.50
N PHE A 307 9.88 -5.03 -8.81
CA PHE A 307 11.25 -4.55 -8.76
C PHE A 307 11.72 -4.17 -10.16
N TYR A 308 12.38 -3.02 -10.29
CA TYR A 308 12.96 -2.61 -11.56
C TYR A 308 13.91 -3.73 -12.01
N PRO A 309 13.82 -4.28 -13.24
CA PRO A 309 15.01 -4.89 -13.81
C PRO A 309 16.06 -3.77 -13.85
N PRO A 310 17.31 -4.00 -13.40
CA PRO A 310 18.36 -3.01 -13.60
C PRO A 310 18.33 -2.65 -15.08
N LEU A 311 18.26 -1.34 -15.37
CA LEU A 311 18.43 -0.85 -16.73
C LEU A 311 19.61 -1.61 -17.33
N SER A 312 19.38 -2.32 -18.43
CA SER A 312 20.44 -3.00 -19.15
C SER A 312 21.59 -2.02 -19.27
N ALA A 313 22.77 -2.40 -18.74
CA ALA A 313 23.96 -1.57 -18.77
C ALA A 313 24.04 -0.95 -20.16
N GLY A 314 23.89 0.38 -20.22
CA GLY A 314 24.07 1.10 -21.47
C GLY A 314 25.38 0.62 -22.06
N THR A 315 25.37 0.27 -23.35
CA THR A 315 26.58 0.04 -24.13
C THR A 315 27.66 1.02 -23.67
N PRO A 316 28.86 0.56 -23.31
CA PRO A 316 29.92 1.45 -22.85
C PRO A 316 30.02 2.61 -23.83
N ARG A 317 29.80 3.84 -23.35
CA ARG A 317 30.24 5.00 -24.10
C ARG A 317 31.76 4.87 -24.18
N GLU A 318 32.29 4.87 -25.39
CA GLU A 318 33.73 4.97 -25.59
C GLU A 318 34.24 6.18 -24.79
N PRO A 319 35.36 6.05 -24.07
CA PRO A 319 35.88 7.15 -23.28
C PRO A 319 36.23 8.30 -24.23
N ASP A 320 35.73 9.50 -23.91
CA ASP A 320 36.21 10.73 -24.53
C ASP A 320 37.72 10.83 -24.26
N GLU A 321 38.52 10.81 -25.33
CA GLU A 321 39.93 11.22 -25.32
C GLU A 321 39.98 12.73 -25.05
N ASP A 322 39.79 13.13 -23.80
CA ASP A 322 40.37 14.35 -23.21
C ASP A 322 39.77 14.60 -21.82
N SER A 323 40.42 14.10 -20.77
CA SER A 323 40.49 14.81 -19.50
C SER A 323 41.60 14.22 -18.61
N PRO A 324 42.32 15.06 -17.85
CA PRO A 324 43.62 14.71 -17.30
C PRO A 324 43.51 13.83 -16.06
N GLU A 325 44.47 12.91 -15.93
CA GLU A 325 44.72 12.10 -14.74
C GLU A 325 45.04 12.98 -13.53
N GLU A 326 44.32 12.83 -12.42
CA GLU A 326 44.84 13.20 -11.09
C GLU A 326 44.56 12.12 -10.02
N GLU A 327 45.68 11.49 -9.65
CA GLU A 327 46.08 10.88 -8.38
C GLU A 327 45.08 10.18 -7.46
N VAL A 328 45.22 8.85 -7.52
CA VAL A 328 45.01 7.88 -6.46
C VAL A 328 45.72 8.28 -5.16
N SER A 329 44.98 8.41 -4.06
CA SER A 329 45.59 8.24 -2.73
C SER A 329 44.80 7.26 -1.86
N ARG A 330 45.54 6.22 -1.47
CA ARG A 330 45.14 5.04 -0.72
C ARG A 330 44.96 5.40 0.75
N PHE A 331 43.86 5.00 1.37
CA PHE A 331 43.87 4.61 2.78
C PHE A 331 43.08 3.31 2.99
N ARG A 332 43.82 2.20 2.98
CA ARG A 332 43.50 0.99 3.77
C ARG A 332 44.03 1.20 5.19
N MET A 333 43.45 0.48 6.15
CA MET A 333 43.89 0.11 7.52
C MET A 333 42.84 0.54 8.55
N PHE A 334 42.40 -0.25 9.54
CA PHE A 334 42.62 -1.65 9.91
C PHE A 334 41.43 -2.08 10.81
N SER A 335 41.02 -3.35 10.69
CA SER A 335 40.37 -4.09 11.77
C SER A 335 41.36 -4.34 12.90
N ARG A 336 40.94 -4.16 14.17
CA ARG A 336 41.08 -5.20 15.21
C ARG A 336 40.38 -4.83 16.51
N SER A 337 39.70 -5.85 17.02
CA SER A 337 39.26 -6.09 18.39
C SER A 337 40.35 -5.89 19.45
N VAL A 338 39.95 -5.62 20.70
CA VAL A 338 40.17 -6.51 21.87
C VAL A 338 39.49 -5.91 23.13
N LEU A 339 39.01 -6.85 23.95
CA LEU A 339 38.27 -6.78 25.22
C LEU A 339 39.00 -6.15 26.43
N ARG A 340 38.17 -5.69 27.40
CA ARG A 340 38.32 -5.73 28.89
C ARG A 340 39.46 -4.89 29.49
N ARG A 341 39.45 -4.37 30.73
CA ARG A 341 38.69 -4.56 31.98
C ARG A 341 39.07 -3.39 32.93
N THR A 342 38.21 -3.12 33.92
CA THR A 342 38.46 -2.58 35.30
C THR A 342 39.14 -1.19 35.42
N ALA A 343 39.00 -0.36 36.46
CA ALA A 343 38.20 -0.11 37.65
C ALA A 343 38.85 1.13 38.33
N ASP A 344 38.18 1.77 39.29
CA ASP A 344 38.63 2.87 40.19
C ASP A 344 38.78 4.26 39.53
N LYS A 345 38.19 5.36 40.03
CA LYS A 345 37.70 5.75 41.36
C LYS A 345 36.37 6.51 41.28
#